data_AF-A0A9E8LWJ3-F1
#
_entry.id   AF-A0A9E8LWJ3-F1
#
_cell.length_a   1.000
_cell.length_b   1.000
_cell.length_c   1.000
_cell.angle_alpha   90.00
_cell.angle_beta   90.00
_cell.angle_gamma   90.00
#
_symmetry.space_group_name_H-M   'P 1'
#
loop_
_entity.id
_entity.type
_entity.pdbx_description
1 polymer ?
#
loop_
_entity_poly.entity_id
_entity_poly.type
_entity_poly.pdbx_seq_one_letter_code
_entity_poly.pdbx_strand_id
1 'polypeptide(L)' 'MAVTNKLDTNIRLVYEAGQDEDGKMIVKRKSYNNVNIDATADDIFSAAQALASLCSLPLFTIERNDVTEIIE' A
#
# COMPACT_ATOMS: atom_id res chain seq x y z
N MET A 1 -21.27 -0.56 23.72
CA MET A 1 -21.09 -1.56 22.63
C MET A 1 -19.93 -1.00 21.86
N ALA A 2 -18.85 -1.76 21.71
CA ALA A 2 -17.62 -1.18 21.18
C ALA A 2 -17.84 -0.60 19.75
N VAL A 3 -17.42 0.64 19.56
CA VAL A 3 -17.46 1.38 18.30
C VAL A 3 -16.04 1.44 17.74
N THR A 4 -15.90 1.20 16.43
CA THR A 4 -14.60 1.33 15.73
C THR A 4 -14.58 2.63 14.93
N ASN A 5 -13.57 3.46 15.17
CA ASN A 5 -13.34 4.68 14.42
C ASN A 5 -12.04 4.56 13.61
N LYS A 6 -12.10 4.77 12.30
CA LYS A 6 -10.89 4.75 11.44
C LYS A 6 -10.21 6.12 11.53
N LEU A 7 -8.93 6.14 11.88
CA LEU A 7 -8.16 7.35 12.12
C LEU A 7 -7.30 7.74 10.91
N ASP A 8 -6.64 6.76 10.30
CA ASP A 8 -5.71 7.01 9.21
C ASP A 8 -5.59 5.78 8.30
N THR A 9 -5.39 6.02 7.00
CA THR A 9 -5.14 4.97 6.02
C THR A 9 -3.91 5.35 5.20
N ASN A 10 -2.99 4.39 5.07
CA ASN A 10 -1.79 4.50 4.24
C ASN A 10 -1.72 3.29 3.30
N ILE A 11 -1.21 3.52 2.10
CA ILE A 11 -0.92 2.45 1.14
C ILE A 11 0.57 2.41 0.87
N ARG A 12 1.10 1.21 0.70
CA ARG A 12 2.48 0.99 0.26
C ARG A 12 2.48 0.11 -0.98
N LEU A 13 3.06 0.62 -2.05
CA LEU A 13 3.37 -0.18 -3.22
C LEU A 13 4.80 -0.70 -3.12
N VAL A 14 4.95 -2.01 -3.24
CA VAL A 14 6.22 -2.72 -3.26
C VAL A 14 6.50 -3.12 -4.70
N TYR A 15 7.64 -2.69 -5.20
CA TYR A 15 8.15 -2.96 -6.53
C TYR A 15 9.36 -3.86 -6.44
N GLU A 16 9.47 -4.81 -7.35
CA GLU A 16 10.65 -5.65 -7.47
C GLU A 16 11.70 -4.92 -8.33
N ALA A 17 12.91 -4.78 -7.79
CA ALA A 17 14.04 -4.08 -8.41
C ALA A 17 15.20 -5.03 -8.75
N GLY A 18 14.93 -6.34 -8.82
CA GLY A 18 15.90 -7.38 -9.13
C GLY A 18 16.50 -8.05 -7.89
N GLN A 19 17.67 -8.64 -8.03
CA GLN A 19 18.38 -9.39 -7.00
C GLN A 19 19.81 -8.84 -6.88
N ASP A 20 20.29 -8.71 -5.65
CA ASP A 20 21.66 -8.25 -5.35
C ASP A 20 22.68 -9.37 -5.58
N GLU A 21 23.98 -9.05 -5.58
CA GLU A 21 25.09 -10.00 -5.77
C GLU A 21 25.09 -11.14 -4.73
N ASP A 22 24.50 -10.89 -3.55
CA ASP A 22 24.36 -11.85 -2.45
C ASP A 22 23.10 -12.75 -2.58
N GLY A 23 22.37 -12.64 -3.69
CA GLY A 23 21.14 -13.40 -3.92
C GLY A 23 19.91 -12.87 -3.18
N LYS A 24 19.96 -11.66 -2.61
CA LYS A 24 18.82 -11.05 -1.92
C LYS A 24 17.95 -10.25 -2.87
N MET A 25 16.64 -10.46 -2.82
CA MET A 25 15.68 -9.68 -3.61
C MET A 25 15.73 -8.20 -3.19
N ILE A 26 15.99 -7.32 -4.15
CA ILE A 26 15.93 -5.88 -3.97
C ILE A 26 14.49 -5.46 -4.23
N VAL A 27 13.84 -4.91 -3.22
CA VAL A 27 12.49 -4.35 -3.34
C VAL A 27 12.51 -2.86 -3.07
N LYS A 28 11.90 -2.08 -3.96
CA LYS A 28 11.67 -0.65 -3.75
C LYS A 28 10.25 -0.46 -3.26
N ARG A 29 10.07 0.34 -2.22
CA ARG A 29 8.76 0.58 -1.62
C ARG A 29 8.41 2.05 -1.73
N LYS A 30 7.17 2.35 -2.10
CA LYS A 30 6.65 3.71 -2.19
C LYS A 30 5.38 3.79 -1.37
N SER A 31 5.43 4.61 -0.33
CA SER A 31 4.29 4.83 0.57
C SER A 31 3.52 6.08 0.15
N TYR A 32 2.20 5.98 0.24
CA TYR A 32 1.25 7.05 -0.01
C TYR A 32 0.39 7.19 1.23
N ASN A 33 0.47 8.37 1.84
CA ASN A 33 -0.26 8.69 3.05
C ASN A 33 -1.53 9.48 2.73
N ASN A 34 -2.38 9.66 3.74
CA ASN A 34 -3.63 10.42 3.61
C ASN A 34 -4.55 9.84 2.52
N VAL A 35 -4.62 8.52 2.50
CA VAL A 35 -5.53 7.77 1.62
C VAL A 35 -6.93 7.89 2.20
N ASN A 36 -7.93 8.00 1.34
CA ASN A 36 -9.31 8.02 1.77
C ASN A 36 -9.63 6.76 2.59
N ILE A 37 -10.07 6.96 3.83
CA ILE A 37 -10.43 5.92 4.81
C ILE A 37 -11.56 5.02 4.30
N ASP A 38 -12.44 5.58 3.48
CA ASP A 38 -13.57 4.89 2.86
C ASP A 38 -13.24 4.28 1.50
N ALA A 39 -12.00 4.41 1.01
CA ALA A 39 -11.58 3.78 -0.24
C ALA A 39 -11.79 2.27 -0.17
N THR A 40 -12.30 1.67 -1.24
CA THR A 40 -12.46 0.22 -1.33
C THR A 40 -11.16 -0.45 -1.77
N ALA A 41 -11.08 -1.77 -1.63
CA ALA A 41 -9.93 -2.53 -2.13
C ALA A 41 -9.75 -2.36 -3.65
N ASP A 42 -10.86 -2.29 -4.41
CA ASP A 42 -10.86 -2.05 -5.85
C ASP A 42 -10.35 -0.66 -6.24
N ASP A 43 -10.76 0.38 -5.50
CA ASP A 43 -10.27 1.75 -5.74
C ASP A 43 -8.76 1.83 -5.55
N ILE A 44 -8.28 1.19 -4.48
CA ILE A 44 -6.85 1.13 -4.16
C ILE A 44 -6.10 0.34 -5.21
N PHE A 45 -6.62 -0.80 -5.63
CA PHE A 45 -5.99 -1.64 -6.64
C PHE A 45 -5.90 -0.93 -7.99
N SER A 46 -6.97 -0.24 -8.40
CA SER A 46 -7.02 0.53 -9.64
C SER A 46 -6.02 1.71 -9.62
N ALA A 47 -5.99 2.47 -8.53
CA ALA A 47 -5.03 3.55 -8.35
C ALA A 47 -3.59 3.01 -8.32
N ALA A 48 -3.38 1.88 -7.65
CA ALA A 48 -2.07 1.24 -7.56
C ALA A 48 -1.57 0.74 -8.92
N GLN A 49 -2.44 0.15 -9.75
CA GLN A 49 -2.09 -0.22 -11.13
C GLN A 49 -1.74 1.00 -11.98
N ALA A 50 -2.53 2.08 -11.90
CA ALA A 50 -2.24 3.30 -12.62
C ALA A 50 -0.87 3.88 -12.21
N LEU A 51 -0.58 3.92 -10.91
CA LEU A 51 0.71 4.37 -10.38
C LEU A 51 1.87 3.44 -10.81
N ALA A 52 1.62 2.14 -10.82
CA ALA A 52 2.60 1.15 -11.28
C ALA A 52 2.89 1.26 -12.77
N SER A 53 1.88 1.57 -13.60
CA SER A 53 2.06 1.77 -15.05
C SER A 53 3.00 2.94 -15.39
N LEU A 54 3.12 3.92 -14.48
CA LEU A 54 4.04 5.05 -14.60
C LEU A 54 5.44 4.73 -14.06
N CYS A 55 5.59 3.62 -13.34
CA CYS A 55 6.86 3.17 -12.78
C CYS A 55 7.52 2.15 -13.73
N SER A 56 8.83 2.23 -13.89
CA SER A 56 9.57 1.28 -14.74
C SER A 56 9.77 -0.10 -14.09
N LEU A 57 9.45 -0.23 -12.80
CA LEU A 57 9.62 -1.46 -12.03
C LEU A 57 8.29 -2.21 -11.92
N PRO A 58 8.30 -3.55 -12.02
CA PRO A 58 7.09 -4.34 -11.85
C PRO A 58 6.56 -4.20 -10.42
N LEU A 59 5.24 -4.00 -10.31
CA LEU A 59 4.55 -4.02 -9.04
C LEU A 59 4.52 -5.45 -8.50
N PHE A 60 5.08 -5.64 -7.31
CA PHE A 60 5.15 -6.93 -6.64
C PHE A 60 3.96 -7.10 -5.68
N THR A 61 3.73 -6.12 -4.81
CA THR A 61 2.68 -6.17 -3.78
C THR A 61 2.09 -4.80 -3.50
N ILE A 62 0.81 -4.76 -3.14
CA ILE A 62 0.14 -3.57 -2.60
C ILE A 62 -0.23 -3.88 -1.15
N GLU A 63 0.21 -3.05 -0.22
CA GLU A 63 -0.09 -3.17 1.21
C GLU A 63 -0.98 -1.99 1.62
N ARG A 64 -2.08 -2.26 2.31
CA ARG A 64 -2.93 -1.24 2.94
C ARG A 64 -2.76 -1.34 4.45
N ASN A 65 -2.47 -0.21 5.09
CA ASN A 65 -2.38 -0.08 6.54
C ASN A 65 -3.45 0.89 7.02
N ASP A 66 -4.41 0.36 7.78
CA ASP A 66 -5.44 1.15 8.45
C ASP A 66 -5.13 1.25 9.94
N VAL A 67 -5.28 2.45 10.47
CA VAL A 67 -5.23 2.73 11.91
C VAL A 67 -6.65 2.91 12.38
N THR A 68 -7.09 2.07 13.31
CA THR A 68 -8.45 2.12 13.88
C THR A 68 -8.40 2.21 15.39
N GLU A 69 -9.19 3.10 15.94
CA GLU A 69 -9.46 3.20 17.37
C GLU A 69 -10.71 2.38 17.71
N ILE A 70 -10.67 1.68 18.85
CA ILE A 70 -11.81 0.91 19.36
C ILE A 70 -12.19 1.51 20.71
N ILE A 71 -13.42 2.01 20.80
CA ILE A 71 -13.96 2.77 21.95
C ILE A 71 -15.17 1.99 22.51
N GLU A 72 -15.42 1.98 23.82
CA GLU A 72 -16.46 1.18 24.50
C GLU A 72 -17.90 1.74 24.43
#